data_AF-O22371-F1
#
_entry.id   AF-O22371-F1
#
_cell.length_a   1.000
_cell.length_b   1.000
_cell.length_c   1.000
_cell.angle_alpha   90.00
_cell.angle_beta   90.00
_cell.angle_gamma   90.00
#
_symmetry.space_group_name_H-M   'P 1'
#
loop_
_entity.id
_entity.type
_entity.pdbx_description
1 polymer ?
#
loop_
_entity_poly.entity_id
_entity_poly.type
_entity_poly.pdbx_seq_one_letter_code
_entity_poly.pdbx_strand_id
1 'polypeptide(L)'
;MEKCLSRAKRFYYGEFKKAFYWDSSIENAVKIAWKRKAARRYSDFISKIKADGIQLNCIHDNVWASWLRLWEDPKCREKSETAQRNRCGGNEVALGTHTGGSITIGEHRKRLVIDKGRDVTPAEIHLHVHTHGHDGKSFVGERSRIVHERYEEILQQTQTQSDIDKCQTYYQAAGGEKKRRVYGLGCEAQNYYGQQLRPAFGSDATSSVPPSSAQQPPIGNMDEFMTRLIPALTDHMLPLFIERVRAMIPSSSNQSNTVADSPSSVAPMVNAPTDGNIDGVHSSGSDDQS
;
A
#
# COMPACT_ATOMS: atom_id res chain seq x y z
N MET A 1 -4.70 -17.68 20.30
CA MET A 1 -4.73 -16.63 19.26
C MET A 1 -5.87 -16.85 18.27
N GLU A 2 -5.93 -17.99 17.59
CA GLU A 2 -6.97 -18.28 16.59
C GLU A 2 -8.40 -18.33 17.15
N LYS A 3 -8.58 -18.81 18.39
CA LYS A 3 -9.90 -18.99 19.00
C LYS A 3 -10.67 -17.67 19.17
N CYS A 4 -10.02 -16.60 19.62
CA CYS A 4 -10.67 -15.28 19.82
C CYS A 4 -10.97 -14.58 18.49
N LEU A 5 -10.01 -14.59 17.56
CA LEU A 5 -10.19 -14.03 16.22
C LEU A 5 -11.28 -14.78 15.42
N SER A 6 -11.38 -16.10 15.63
CA SER A 6 -12.43 -16.96 15.06
C SER A 6 -13.81 -16.63 15.63
N ARG A 7 -13.91 -16.36 16.94
CA ARG A 7 -15.16 -15.96 17.61
C ARG A 7 -15.69 -14.62 17.08
N ALA A 8 -14.81 -13.63 16.97
CA ALA A 8 -15.13 -12.32 16.41
C ALA A 8 -15.63 -12.40 14.96
N LYS A 9 -14.84 -13.05 14.09
CA LYS A 9 -15.21 -13.23 12.68
C LYS A 9 -16.56 -13.94 12.51
N ARG A 10 -16.89 -14.87 13.42
CA ARG A 10 -18.17 -15.60 13.41
C ARG A 10 -19.34 -14.70 13.80
N PHE A 11 -19.18 -13.87 14.84
CA PHE A 11 -20.20 -12.91 15.26
C PHE A 11 -20.55 -11.93 14.12
N TYR A 12 -19.53 -11.30 13.53
CA TYR A 12 -19.72 -10.32 12.45
C TYR A 12 -20.31 -10.92 11.18
N TYR A 13 -19.91 -12.14 10.83
CA TYR A 13 -20.54 -12.83 9.72
C TYR A 13 -22.00 -13.18 10.03
N GLY A 14 -22.34 -13.41 11.30
CA GLY A 14 -23.73 -13.54 11.77
C GLY A 14 -24.53 -12.26 11.59
N GLU A 15 -24.00 -11.10 11.97
CA GLU A 15 -24.67 -9.80 11.75
C GLU A 15 -24.83 -9.48 10.26
N PHE A 16 -23.82 -9.77 9.46
CA PHE A 16 -23.91 -9.65 8.00
C PHE A 16 -25.05 -10.50 7.43
N LYS A 17 -25.21 -11.75 7.89
CA LYS A 17 -26.33 -12.63 7.46
C LYS A 17 -27.72 -12.10 7.82
N LYS A 18 -27.86 -11.20 8.78
CA LYS A 18 -29.17 -10.61 9.13
C LYS A 18 -29.62 -9.55 8.11
N ALA A 19 -28.65 -8.90 7.45
CA ALA A 19 -28.91 -7.77 6.56
C ALA A 19 -28.95 -8.16 5.07
N PHE A 20 -28.51 -9.37 4.72
CA PHE A 20 -28.35 -9.81 3.34
C PHE A 20 -28.81 -11.26 3.17
N TYR A 21 -29.36 -11.56 2.00
CA TYR A 21 -29.86 -12.88 1.63
C TYR A 21 -29.10 -13.44 0.43
N TRP A 22 -28.90 -14.75 0.41
CA TRP A 22 -28.31 -15.49 -0.71
C TRP A 22 -28.73 -16.96 -0.67
N ASP A 23 -28.58 -17.63 -1.80
CA ASP A 23 -28.83 -19.08 -1.88
C ASP A 23 -27.83 -19.87 -1.04
N SER A 24 -28.32 -20.84 -0.27
CA SER A 24 -27.48 -21.65 0.63
C SER A 24 -26.34 -22.41 -0.09
N SER A 25 -26.49 -22.71 -1.38
CA SER A 25 -25.46 -23.34 -2.20
C SER A 25 -24.19 -22.49 -2.36
N ILE A 26 -24.29 -21.17 -2.22
CA ILE A 26 -23.15 -20.24 -2.35
C ILE A 26 -22.63 -19.71 -1.01
N GLU A 27 -23.13 -20.22 0.13
CA GLU A 27 -22.74 -19.79 1.49
C GLU A 27 -21.22 -19.71 1.69
N ASN A 28 -20.48 -20.72 1.24
CA ASN A 28 -19.03 -20.75 1.40
C ASN A 28 -18.33 -19.67 0.55
N ALA A 29 -18.81 -19.44 -0.68
CA ALA A 29 -18.27 -18.41 -1.57
C ALA A 29 -18.52 -17.01 -0.98
N VAL A 30 -19.73 -16.77 -0.47
CA VAL A 30 -20.11 -15.52 0.21
C VAL A 30 -19.24 -15.30 1.44
N LYS A 31 -19.04 -16.33 2.27
CA LYS A 31 -18.18 -16.24 3.46
C LYS A 31 -16.73 -15.89 3.13
N ILE A 32 -16.18 -16.46 2.05
CA ILE A 32 -14.81 -16.15 1.60
C ILE A 32 -14.73 -14.71 1.09
N ALA A 33 -15.68 -14.28 0.27
CA ALA A 33 -15.75 -12.92 -0.26
C ALA A 33 -15.90 -11.90 0.88
N TRP A 34 -16.81 -12.15 1.82
CA TRP A 34 -17.03 -11.33 3.00
C TRP A 34 -15.77 -11.20 3.84
N LYS A 35 -15.07 -12.30 4.16
CA LYS A 35 -13.82 -12.24 4.94
C LYS A 35 -12.77 -11.33 4.28
N ARG A 36 -12.61 -11.44 2.95
CA ARG A 36 -11.66 -10.63 2.18
C ARG A 36 -12.05 -9.14 2.19
N LYS A 37 -13.33 -8.84 1.95
CA LYS A 37 -13.85 -7.47 1.92
C LYS A 37 -13.83 -6.82 3.31
N ALA A 38 -14.30 -7.51 4.34
CA ALA A 38 -14.32 -7.03 5.72
C ALA A 38 -12.91 -6.73 6.24
N ALA A 39 -11.93 -7.62 5.98
CA ALA A 39 -10.54 -7.38 6.38
C ALA A 39 -9.97 -6.11 5.73
N ARG A 40 -10.22 -5.89 4.43
CA ARG A 40 -9.77 -4.69 3.73
C ARG A 40 -10.44 -3.43 4.30
N ARG A 41 -11.76 -3.43 4.42
CA ARG A 41 -12.53 -2.30 4.95
C ARG A 41 -12.11 -1.92 6.37
N TYR A 42 -11.86 -2.91 7.23
CA TYR A 42 -11.35 -2.66 8.58
C TYR A 42 -9.96 -2.03 8.54
N SER A 43 -9.05 -2.56 7.71
CA SER A 43 -7.72 -1.96 7.54
C SER A 43 -7.82 -0.51 7.08
N ASP A 44 -8.65 -0.22 6.07
CA ASP A 44 -8.84 1.13 5.54
C ASP A 44 -9.38 2.09 6.61
N PHE A 45 -10.36 1.64 7.40
CA PHE A 45 -10.93 2.41 8.50
C PHE A 45 -9.89 2.77 9.57
N ILE A 46 -9.11 1.78 10.03
CA ILE A 46 -8.04 2.01 11.02
C ILE A 46 -6.95 2.92 10.44
N SER A 47 -6.58 2.72 9.17
CA SER A 47 -5.62 3.59 8.49
C SER A 47 -6.11 5.03 8.39
N LYS A 48 -7.40 5.26 8.14
CA LYS A 48 -7.99 6.59 8.11
C LYS A 48 -7.96 7.26 9.48
N ILE A 49 -8.40 6.56 10.52
CA ILE A 49 -8.33 7.07 11.90
C ILE A 49 -6.89 7.45 12.26
N LYS A 50 -5.92 6.58 11.92
CA LYS A 50 -4.50 6.86 12.16
C LYS A 50 -4.03 8.13 11.43
N ALA A 51 -4.44 8.31 10.18
CA ALA A 51 -4.05 9.46 9.37
C ALA A 51 -4.68 10.77 9.88
N ASP A 52 -5.96 10.72 10.27
CA ASP A 52 -6.68 11.89 10.78
C ASP A 52 -6.21 12.25 12.20
N GLY A 53 -5.69 11.28 12.97
CA GLY A 53 -5.24 11.49 14.34
C GLY A 53 -6.37 11.80 15.33
N ILE A 54 -7.63 11.66 14.89
CA ILE A 54 -8.82 11.98 15.67
C ILE A 54 -9.37 10.71 16.30
N GLN A 55 -9.48 10.71 17.62
CA GLN A 55 -10.24 9.70 18.35
C GLN A 55 -11.73 9.89 18.06
N LEU A 56 -12.37 8.90 17.46
CA LEU A 56 -13.82 8.90 17.26
C LEU A 56 -14.52 8.68 18.59
N ASN A 57 -15.68 9.32 18.82
CA ASN A 57 -16.48 9.18 20.05
C ASN A 57 -16.84 7.73 20.39
N CYS A 58 -16.92 6.88 19.37
CA CYS A 58 -17.17 5.45 19.53
C CYS A 58 -15.94 4.66 19.95
N ILE A 59 -14.78 5.29 20.21
CA ILE A 59 -13.53 4.64 20.63
C ILE A 59 -13.22 5.06 22.06
N HIS A 60 -13.20 4.10 22.97
CA HIS A 60 -12.91 4.35 24.38
C HIS A 60 -11.43 4.73 24.62
N ASP A 61 -11.14 5.60 25.57
CA ASP A 61 -9.80 6.21 25.74
C ASP A 61 -8.66 5.19 25.92
N ASN A 62 -8.91 4.12 26.67
CA ASN A 62 -7.93 3.05 26.89
C ASN A 62 -7.53 2.32 25.59
N VAL A 63 -8.43 2.28 24.60
CA VAL A 63 -8.18 1.74 23.27
C VAL A 63 -7.27 2.67 22.52
N TRP A 64 -7.65 3.94 22.49
CA TRP A 64 -6.96 4.96 21.73
C TRP A 64 -5.51 5.06 22.19
N ALA A 65 -5.28 5.11 23.50
CA ALA A 65 -3.95 5.06 24.09
C ALA A 65 -3.16 3.79 23.69
N SER A 66 -3.82 2.63 23.63
CA SER A 66 -3.18 1.39 23.20
C SER A 66 -2.80 1.40 21.72
N TRP A 67 -3.61 2.02 20.86
CA TRP A 67 -3.33 2.18 19.44
C TRP A 67 -2.19 3.16 19.19
N LEU A 68 -2.19 4.32 19.86
CA LEU A 68 -1.09 5.28 19.79
C LEU A 68 0.24 4.62 20.15
N ARG A 69 0.29 3.90 21.28
CA ARG A 69 1.48 3.14 21.69
C ARG A 69 1.94 2.13 20.64
N LEU A 70 1.01 1.42 20.01
CA LEU A 70 1.31 0.45 18.94
C LEU A 70 1.82 1.13 17.67
N TRP A 71 1.30 2.31 17.35
CA TRP A 71 1.72 3.07 16.17
C TRP A 71 3.05 3.80 16.36
N GLU A 72 3.38 4.17 17.60
CA GLU A 72 4.66 4.75 18.00
C GLU A 72 5.79 3.72 18.12
N ASP A 73 5.44 2.43 18.28
CA ASP A 73 6.42 1.33 18.30
C ASP A 73 7.38 1.47 17.09
N PRO A 74 8.70 1.60 17.33
CA PRO A 74 9.69 1.75 16.26
C PRO A 74 9.59 0.68 15.18
N LYS A 75 9.26 -0.56 15.56
CA LYS A 75 9.08 -1.68 14.63
C LYS A 75 7.84 -1.50 13.75
N CYS A 76 6.79 -0.87 14.26
CA CYS A 76 5.60 -0.53 13.48
C CYS A 76 5.92 0.58 12.47
N ARG A 77 6.62 1.63 12.93
CA ARG A 77 7.06 2.76 12.09
C ARG A 77 7.97 2.31 10.96
N GLU A 78 9.03 1.57 11.27
CA GLU A 78 9.99 1.07 10.28
C GLU A 78 9.32 0.23 9.19
N LYS A 79 8.37 -0.65 9.57
CA LYS A 79 7.59 -1.43 8.61
C LYS A 79 6.73 -0.55 7.72
N SER A 80 6.08 0.47 8.29
CA SER A 80 5.25 1.42 7.54
C SER A 80 6.08 2.25 6.57
N GLU A 81 7.23 2.79 7.02
CA GLU A 81 8.17 3.58 6.22
C GLU A 81 8.79 2.73 5.10
N THR A 82 9.15 1.48 5.40
CA THR A 82 9.64 0.53 4.39
C THR A 82 8.56 0.21 3.36
N ALA A 83 7.33 -0.04 3.79
CA ALA A 83 6.21 -0.26 2.88
C ALA A 83 5.91 0.97 2.02
N GLN A 84 6.05 2.18 2.57
CA GLN A 84 5.93 3.44 1.83
C GLN A 84 7.03 3.57 0.78
N ARG A 85 8.31 3.41 1.16
CA ARG A 85 9.44 3.41 0.22
C ARG A 85 9.26 2.38 -0.90
N ASN A 86 8.79 1.19 -0.56
CA ASN A 86 8.51 0.14 -1.55
C ASN A 86 7.39 0.52 -2.52
N ARG A 87 6.34 1.21 -2.05
CA ARG A 87 5.26 1.72 -2.92
C ARG A 87 5.75 2.83 -3.86
N CYS A 88 6.67 3.66 -3.40
CA CYS A 88 7.25 4.75 -4.20
C CYS A 88 8.46 4.32 -5.05
N GLY A 89 8.82 3.03 -5.05
CA GLY A 89 9.98 2.54 -5.81
C GLY A 89 11.32 3.11 -5.35
N GLY A 90 11.43 3.52 -4.08
CA GLY A 90 12.60 4.19 -3.53
C GLY A 90 12.57 5.72 -3.60
N ASN A 91 11.62 6.31 -4.33
CA ASN A 91 11.43 7.76 -4.39
C ASN A 91 10.63 8.28 -3.19
N GLU A 92 10.68 9.59 -2.95
CA GLU A 92 9.85 10.26 -1.94
C GLU A 92 8.36 10.18 -2.29
N VAL A 93 8.03 10.44 -3.56
CA VAL A 93 6.68 10.37 -4.12
C VAL A 93 6.60 9.22 -5.13
N ALA A 94 5.45 8.53 -5.15
CA ALA A 94 5.20 7.48 -6.13
C ALA A 94 5.17 8.09 -7.53
N LEU A 95 6.18 7.76 -8.34
CA LEU A 95 6.19 8.14 -9.74
C LEU A 95 5.17 7.28 -10.50
N GLY A 96 4.45 7.91 -11.44
CA GLY A 96 3.59 7.18 -12.36
C GLY A 96 4.38 6.09 -13.06
N THR A 97 3.79 4.90 -13.22
CA THR A 97 4.44 3.82 -13.97
C THR A 97 4.06 3.85 -15.45
N HIS A 98 2.94 4.48 -15.81
CA HIS A 98 2.39 4.61 -17.16
C HIS A 98 1.36 5.76 -17.19
N THR A 99 1.09 6.31 -18.38
CA THR A 99 0.08 7.36 -18.66
C THR A 99 -1.29 6.82 -19.05
N GLY A 100 -1.45 5.50 -19.17
CA GLY A 100 -2.68 4.86 -19.66
C GLY A 100 -3.92 5.01 -18.79
N GLY A 101 -3.79 5.51 -17.54
CA GLY A 101 -4.91 5.73 -16.63
C GLY A 101 -5.63 4.44 -16.24
N SER A 102 -6.97 4.51 -16.10
CA SER A 102 -7.80 3.33 -15.76
C SER A 102 -8.11 2.44 -16.97
N ILE A 103 -7.65 2.80 -18.17
CA ILE A 103 -7.88 2.05 -19.40
C ILE A 103 -6.83 0.94 -19.49
N THR A 104 -7.27 -0.26 -19.84
CA THR A 104 -6.36 -1.40 -19.96
C THR A 104 -5.41 -1.23 -21.15
N ILE A 105 -4.22 -1.80 -21.07
CA ILE A 105 -3.25 -1.79 -22.19
C ILE A 105 -3.86 -2.45 -23.44
N GLY A 106 -4.72 -3.46 -23.29
CA GLY A 106 -5.41 -4.08 -24.41
C GLY A 106 -6.43 -3.19 -25.09
N GLU A 107 -7.10 -2.33 -24.34
CA GLU A 107 -7.98 -1.32 -24.91
C GLU A 107 -7.16 -0.24 -25.65
N HIS A 108 -6.03 0.19 -25.10
CA HIS A 108 -5.07 1.06 -25.80
C HIS A 108 -4.58 0.44 -27.10
N ARG A 109 -4.23 -0.86 -27.10
CA ARG A 109 -3.85 -1.60 -28.31
C ARG A 109 -4.95 -1.55 -29.37
N LYS A 110 -6.19 -1.87 -29.02
CA LYS A 110 -7.32 -1.87 -29.97
C LYS A 110 -7.49 -0.51 -30.63
N ARG A 111 -7.43 0.56 -29.85
CA ARG A 111 -7.51 1.94 -30.36
C ARG A 111 -6.38 2.26 -31.32
N LEU A 112 -5.15 1.88 -30.98
CA LEU A 112 -3.98 2.09 -31.84
C LEU A 112 -4.06 1.28 -33.15
N VAL A 113 -4.61 0.06 -33.12
CA VAL A 113 -4.82 -0.74 -34.35
C VAL A 113 -5.80 -0.05 -35.29
N ILE A 114 -6.89 0.51 -34.76
CA ILE A 114 -7.87 1.26 -35.54
C ILE A 114 -7.23 2.52 -36.13
N ASP A 115 -6.54 3.31 -35.30
CA ASP A 115 -5.88 4.55 -35.71
C ASP A 115 -4.83 4.33 -36.81
N LYS A 116 -4.03 3.28 -36.68
CA LYS A 116 -2.95 2.96 -37.64
C LYS A 116 -3.39 2.10 -38.81
N GLY A 117 -4.60 1.53 -38.78
CA GLY A 117 -5.09 0.60 -39.81
C GLY A 117 -4.25 -0.67 -39.97
N ARG A 118 -3.44 -1.03 -38.97
CA ARG A 118 -2.58 -2.23 -38.97
C ARG A 118 -2.32 -2.74 -37.56
N ASP A 119 -1.79 -3.96 -37.47
CA ASP A 119 -1.29 -4.48 -36.21
C ASP A 119 -0.17 -3.59 -35.65
N VAL A 120 -0.22 -3.42 -34.33
CA VAL A 120 0.69 -2.55 -33.59
C VAL A 120 1.71 -3.40 -32.83
N THR A 121 2.94 -2.94 -32.81
CA THR A 121 4.02 -3.66 -32.14
C THR A 121 4.00 -3.42 -30.62
N PRO A 122 4.63 -4.31 -29.83
CA PRO A 122 4.82 -4.08 -28.40
C PRO A 122 5.51 -2.74 -28.08
N ALA A 123 6.48 -2.33 -28.91
CA ALA A 123 7.19 -1.06 -28.75
C ALA A 123 6.27 0.15 -28.97
N GLU A 124 5.32 0.07 -29.91
CA GLU A 124 4.35 1.15 -30.15
C GLU A 124 3.38 1.31 -28.99
N ILE A 125 2.91 0.21 -28.40
CA ILE A 125 2.10 0.24 -27.19
C ILE A 125 2.91 0.83 -26.03
N HIS A 126 4.16 0.37 -25.87
CA HIS A 126 5.06 0.84 -24.82
C HIS A 126 5.23 2.35 -24.88
N LEU A 127 5.56 2.91 -26.05
CA LEU A 127 5.68 4.34 -26.27
C LEU A 127 4.36 5.05 -25.94
N HIS A 128 3.24 4.54 -26.44
CA HIS A 128 1.93 5.17 -26.20
C HIS A 128 1.60 5.27 -24.71
N VAL A 129 1.79 4.19 -23.93
CA VAL A 129 1.37 4.18 -22.52
C VAL A 129 2.47 4.60 -21.53
N HIS A 130 3.72 4.81 -21.96
CA HIS A 130 4.82 5.24 -21.08
C HIS A 130 5.43 6.59 -21.47
N THR A 131 4.75 7.35 -22.33
CA THR A 131 5.12 8.74 -22.64
C THR A 131 3.96 9.70 -22.34
N HIS A 132 4.32 10.91 -21.91
CA HIS A 132 3.35 11.97 -21.65
C HIS A 132 2.74 12.46 -22.98
N GLY A 133 1.41 12.58 -23.00
CA GLY A 133 0.69 13.01 -24.20
C GLY A 133 0.86 12.10 -25.42
N HIS A 134 1.35 10.87 -25.23
CA HIS A 134 1.65 9.92 -26.30
C HIS A 134 2.66 10.45 -27.33
N ASP A 135 3.56 11.36 -26.91
CA ASP A 135 4.51 12.04 -27.79
C ASP A 135 5.69 11.17 -28.26
N GLY A 136 5.85 9.98 -27.66
CA GLY A 136 6.94 9.05 -27.97
C GLY A 136 8.32 9.50 -27.46
N LYS A 137 8.40 10.56 -26.65
CA LYS A 137 9.67 11.19 -26.22
C LYS A 137 9.73 11.44 -24.72
N SER A 138 8.66 11.97 -24.14
CA SER A 138 8.61 12.39 -22.73
C SER A 138 8.26 11.21 -21.83
N PHE A 139 9.25 10.37 -21.49
CA PHE A 139 9.02 9.16 -20.70
C PHE A 139 8.58 9.44 -19.26
N VAL A 140 7.60 8.67 -18.79
CA VAL A 140 7.05 8.78 -17.42
C VAL A 140 8.06 8.30 -16.35
N GLY A 141 9.00 7.44 -16.74
CA GLY A 141 10.01 6.92 -15.83
C GLY A 141 11.23 6.36 -16.54
N GLU A 142 12.35 6.37 -15.82
CA GLU A 142 13.66 6.01 -16.35
C GLU A 142 13.71 4.59 -16.95
N ARG A 143 13.05 3.63 -16.28
CA ARG A 143 12.96 2.26 -16.80
C ARG A 143 12.28 2.18 -18.17
N SER A 144 11.28 3.03 -18.41
CA SER A 144 10.57 3.05 -19.70
C SER A 144 11.42 3.63 -20.81
N ARG A 145 12.24 4.64 -20.50
CA ARG A 145 13.25 5.20 -21.39
C ARG A 145 14.30 4.16 -21.77
N ILE A 146 14.91 3.51 -20.77
CA ILE A 146 15.95 2.48 -20.98
C ILE A 146 15.45 1.33 -21.87
N VAL A 147 14.21 0.88 -21.69
CA VAL A 147 13.63 -0.20 -22.52
C VAL A 147 13.46 0.26 -23.98
N HIS A 148 13.06 1.52 -24.20
CA HIS A 148 12.95 2.06 -25.56
C HIS A 148 14.31 2.24 -26.21
N GLU A 149 15.29 2.83 -25.50
CA GLU A 149 16.66 3.02 -26.00
C GLU A 149 17.30 1.68 -26.39
N ARG A 150 17.20 0.65 -25.53
CA ARG A 150 17.68 -0.70 -25.86
C ARG A 150 16.99 -1.31 -27.07
N TYR A 151 15.69 -1.08 -27.25
CA TYR A 151 14.97 -1.56 -28.41
C TYR A 151 15.51 -0.92 -29.70
N GLU A 152 15.72 0.39 -29.70
CA GLU A 152 16.31 1.13 -30.82
C GLU A 152 17.77 0.68 -31.10
N GLU A 153 18.57 0.45 -30.05
CA GLU A 153 19.93 -0.08 -30.19
C GLU A 153 19.97 -1.45 -30.87
N ILE A 154 19.09 -2.37 -30.47
CA ILE A 154 19.02 -3.72 -31.09
C ILE A 154 18.57 -3.59 -32.55
N LEU A 155 17.60 -2.72 -32.87
CA LEU A 155 17.17 -2.48 -34.26
C LEU A 155 18.33 -1.98 -35.14
N GLN A 156 19.11 -1.02 -34.65
CA GLN A 156 20.25 -0.47 -35.38
C GLN A 156 21.34 -1.52 -35.63
N GLN A 157 21.64 -2.36 -34.64
CA GLN A 157 22.62 -3.44 -34.78
C GLN A 157 22.17 -4.53 -35.77
N THR A 158 20.85 -4.73 -35.89
CA THR A 158 20.26 -5.80 -36.70
C THR A 158 19.84 -5.31 -38.09
N GLN A 159 20.10 -4.04 -38.43
CA GLN A 159 19.66 -3.38 -39.67
C GLN A 159 20.23 -4.03 -40.96
N THR A 160 21.24 -4.89 -40.85
CA THR A 160 21.80 -5.68 -41.95
C THR A 160 21.02 -6.98 -42.24
N GLN A 161 20.05 -7.36 -41.40
CA GLN A 161 19.17 -8.52 -41.63
C GLN A 161 17.82 -8.05 -42.20
N SER A 162 17.36 -8.70 -43.26
CA SER A 162 16.19 -8.28 -44.05
C SER A 162 14.83 -8.54 -43.40
N ASP A 163 14.77 -9.15 -42.22
CA ASP A 163 13.50 -9.44 -41.53
C ASP A 163 13.69 -9.45 -40.01
N ILE A 164 13.62 -8.26 -39.39
CA ILE A 164 13.78 -8.11 -37.94
C ILE A 164 12.42 -8.37 -37.27
N ASP A 165 12.36 -9.41 -36.45
CA ASP A 165 11.21 -9.67 -35.57
C ASP A 165 11.15 -8.62 -34.45
N LYS A 166 10.37 -7.55 -34.71
CA LYS A 166 10.15 -6.44 -33.77
C LYS A 166 9.56 -6.90 -32.43
N CYS A 167 8.77 -7.97 -32.42
CA CYS A 167 8.21 -8.52 -31.17
C CYS A 167 9.33 -9.14 -30.33
N GLN A 168 10.20 -9.94 -30.95
CA GLN A 168 11.35 -10.54 -30.28
C GLN A 168 12.37 -9.50 -29.82
N THR A 169 12.64 -8.48 -30.63
CA THR A 169 13.50 -7.34 -30.27
C THR A 169 13.00 -6.66 -28.99
N TYR A 170 11.71 -6.34 -28.93
CA TYR A 170 11.13 -5.73 -27.74
C TYR A 170 11.20 -6.65 -26.52
N TYR A 171 10.96 -7.96 -26.71
CA TYR A 171 11.06 -8.94 -25.63
C TYR A 171 12.45 -8.93 -24.98
N GLN A 172 13.51 -8.88 -25.80
CA GLN A 172 14.89 -8.78 -25.32
C GLN A 172 15.16 -7.45 -24.62
N ALA A 173 14.74 -6.33 -25.23
CA ALA A 173 14.91 -4.99 -24.64
C ALA A 173 14.22 -4.84 -23.28
N ALA A 174 13.04 -5.45 -23.13
CA ALA A 174 12.26 -5.47 -21.88
C ALA A 174 12.85 -6.38 -20.78
N GLY A 175 13.89 -7.17 -21.09
CA GLY A 175 14.50 -8.14 -20.20
C GLY A 175 13.74 -9.47 -20.08
N GLY A 176 12.90 -9.78 -21.07
CA GLY A 176 12.11 -11.00 -21.16
C GLY A 176 11.00 -11.14 -20.11
N GLU A 177 10.52 -12.37 -19.95
CA GLU A 177 9.51 -12.73 -18.96
C GLU A 177 10.07 -12.67 -17.53
N LYS A 178 9.50 -11.79 -16.70
CA LYS A 178 9.75 -11.76 -15.25
C LYS A 178 8.45 -11.92 -14.50
N LYS A 179 8.35 -12.98 -13.67
CA LYS A 179 7.13 -13.34 -12.93
C LYS A 179 5.90 -13.44 -13.85
N ARG A 180 6.02 -14.09 -15.01
CA ARG A 180 4.93 -14.29 -15.99
C ARG A 180 4.42 -13.01 -16.65
N ARG A 181 5.26 -11.97 -16.72
CA ARG A 181 4.92 -10.68 -17.32
C ARG A 181 6.10 -10.15 -18.11
N VAL A 182 5.81 -9.55 -19.26
CA VAL A 182 6.75 -8.70 -19.99
C VAL A 182 6.49 -7.26 -19.56
N TYR A 183 7.55 -6.50 -19.31
CA TYR A 183 7.42 -5.10 -18.90
C TYR A 183 6.65 -4.30 -19.94
N GLY A 184 5.87 -3.31 -19.49
CA GLY A 184 5.15 -2.39 -20.36
C GLY A 184 3.90 -2.92 -21.08
N LEU A 185 3.62 -4.24 -21.04
CA LEU A 185 2.51 -4.83 -21.80
C LEU A 185 1.35 -5.37 -20.96
N GLY A 186 1.55 -5.54 -19.64
CA GLY A 186 0.50 -6.06 -18.77
C GLY A 186 0.02 -7.45 -19.22
N CYS A 187 -1.30 -7.63 -19.36
CA CYS A 187 -1.90 -8.87 -19.87
C CYS A 187 -1.75 -9.05 -21.39
N GLU A 188 -1.49 -7.97 -22.14
CA GLU A 188 -1.35 -8.03 -23.61
C GLU A 188 -0.10 -8.78 -24.06
N ALA A 189 0.86 -9.02 -23.16
CA ALA A 189 2.02 -9.85 -23.45
C ALA A 189 1.62 -11.24 -23.98
N GLN A 190 0.46 -11.77 -23.59
CA GLN A 190 -0.06 -13.05 -24.11
C GLN A 190 -0.39 -13.01 -25.60
N ASN A 191 -0.86 -11.87 -26.12
CA ASN A 191 -1.20 -11.72 -27.53
C ASN A 191 0.05 -11.71 -28.42
N TYR A 192 1.21 -11.29 -27.89
CA TYR A 192 2.47 -11.24 -28.63
C TYR A 192 3.36 -12.47 -28.41
N TYR A 193 3.36 -13.03 -27.20
CA TYR A 193 4.36 -14.02 -26.77
C TYR A 193 3.73 -15.33 -26.27
N GLY A 194 2.44 -15.58 -26.56
CA GLY A 194 1.68 -16.70 -25.98
C GLY A 194 2.36 -18.07 -26.06
N GLN A 195 3.15 -18.34 -27.11
CA GLN A 195 3.91 -19.60 -27.26
C GLN A 195 5.23 -19.63 -26.46
N GLN A 196 5.81 -18.47 -26.17
CA GLN A 196 7.08 -18.31 -25.44
C GLN A 196 6.87 -18.16 -23.92
N LEU A 197 5.68 -17.73 -23.49
CA LEU A 197 5.33 -17.60 -22.08
C LEU A 197 5.02 -18.96 -21.47
N ARG A 198 5.49 -19.22 -20.25
CA ARG A 198 5.20 -20.50 -19.56
C ARG A 198 3.68 -20.73 -19.46
N PRO A 199 3.17 -21.92 -19.83
CA PRO A 199 1.75 -22.25 -19.69
C PRO A 199 1.25 -22.01 -18.27
N ALA A 200 0.12 -21.33 -18.15
CA ALA A 200 -0.54 -21.13 -16.87
C ALA A 200 -1.25 -22.43 -16.44
N PHE A 201 -0.52 -23.40 -15.89
CA PHE A 201 -1.15 -24.33 -14.97
C PHE A 201 -1.32 -23.61 -13.62
N GLY A 202 -2.56 -23.19 -13.35
CA GLY A 202 -3.01 -22.69 -12.05
C GLY A 202 -2.82 -21.19 -11.82
N SER A 203 -3.80 -20.39 -12.22
CA SER A 203 -4.39 -19.31 -11.41
C SER A 203 -5.51 -18.65 -12.18
N ASP A 204 -6.74 -19.07 -11.89
CA ASP A 204 -7.94 -18.29 -12.16
C ASP A 204 -7.89 -17.02 -11.32
N ALA A 205 -7.22 -16.01 -11.85
CA ALA A 205 -7.23 -14.64 -11.36
C ALA A 205 -7.33 -13.65 -12.52
N THR A 206 -8.13 -14.00 -13.54
CA THR A 206 -8.71 -13.05 -14.48
C THR A 206 -10.21 -13.07 -14.29
N SER A 207 -10.69 -12.33 -13.30
CA SER A 207 -12.10 -11.97 -13.20
C SER A 207 -12.38 -10.90 -14.26
N SER A 208 -12.51 -11.34 -15.51
CA SER A 208 -13.16 -10.58 -16.58
C SER A 208 -14.43 -11.33 -17.00
N VAL A 209 -15.22 -11.73 -16.00
CA VAL A 209 -16.60 -12.15 -16.23
C VAL A 209 -17.45 -10.88 -16.10
N PRO A 210 -18.23 -10.48 -17.12
CA PRO A 210 -19.21 -9.42 -16.94
C PRO A 210 -20.18 -9.87 -15.82
N PRO A 211 -20.57 -9.01 -14.88
CA PRO A 211 -21.49 -9.43 -13.83
C PRO A 211 -22.79 -9.89 -14.50
N SER A 212 -23.00 -11.21 -14.49
CA SER A 212 -24.32 -11.79 -14.71
C SER A 212 -25.25 -11.18 -13.65
N SER A 213 -26.45 -10.81 -14.09
CA SER A 213 -27.45 -9.96 -13.46
C SER A 213 -28.03 -10.48 -12.14
N ALA A 214 -27.18 -10.83 -11.18
CA ALA A 214 -27.56 -11.02 -9.79
C ALA A 214 -27.56 -9.65 -9.12
N GLN A 215 -28.74 -9.22 -8.68
CA GLN A 215 -29.05 -7.97 -8.00
C GLN A 215 -27.88 -7.48 -7.13
N GLN A 216 -27.25 -6.38 -7.53
CA GLN A 216 -26.33 -5.68 -6.63
C GLN A 216 -27.17 -5.16 -5.45
N PRO A 217 -26.82 -5.47 -4.19
CA PRO A 217 -27.45 -4.80 -3.08
C PRO A 217 -27.13 -3.30 -3.16
N PRO A 218 -28.04 -2.42 -2.69
CA PRO A 218 -27.87 -0.99 -2.85
C PRO A 218 -26.57 -0.56 -2.15
N ILE A 219 -25.70 0.08 -2.91
CA ILE A 219 -24.38 0.59 -2.49
C ILE A 219 -24.50 1.50 -1.24
N GLY A 220 -25.69 2.06 -0.97
CA GLY A 220 -26.01 2.84 0.22
C GLY A 220 -26.02 2.06 1.55
N ASN A 221 -26.17 0.73 1.55
CA ASN A 221 -26.30 -0.01 2.82
C ASN A 221 -24.96 -0.39 3.47
N MET A 222 -23.85 -0.45 2.72
CA MET A 222 -22.58 -0.95 3.27
C MET A 222 -21.91 0.10 4.14
N ASP A 223 -22.04 1.37 3.78
CA ASP A 223 -21.52 2.49 4.57
C ASP A 223 -22.34 2.66 5.86
N GLU A 224 -23.67 2.57 5.76
CA GLU A 224 -24.58 2.56 6.92
C GLU A 224 -24.37 1.33 7.81
N PHE A 225 -24.19 0.14 7.21
CA PHE A 225 -23.88 -1.10 7.91
C PHE A 225 -22.55 -0.97 8.65
N MET A 226 -21.48 -0.49 8.01
CA MET A 226 -20.20 -0.27 8.68
C MET A 226 -20.30 0.80 9.78
N THR A 227 -21.05 1.88 9.56
CA THR A 227 -21.29 2.93 10.56
C THR A 227 -22.03 2.39 11.78
N ARG A 228 -22.98 1.46 11.60
CA ARG A 228 -23.64 0.74 12.71
C ARG A 228 -22.75 -0.34 13.33
N LEU A 229 -21.86 -0.95 12.55
CA LEU A 229 -20.95 -2.01 12.98
C LEU A 229 -19.78 -1.47 13.80
N ILE A 230 -19.34 -0.24 13.54
CA ILE A 230 -18.18 0.38 14.20
C ILE A 230 -18.39 0.54 15.72
N PRO A 231 -19.51 1.08 16.23
CA PRO A 231 -19.77 1.11 17.67
C PRO A 231 -19.85 -0.29 18.29
N ALA A 232 -20.53 -1.23 17.63
CA ALA A 232 -20.61 -2.63 18.09
C ALA A 232 -19.25 -3.37 18.03
N LEU A 233 -18.34 -2.96 17.14
CA LEU A 233 -16.95 -3.39 17.09
C LEU A 233 -16.19 -2.85 18.30
N THR A 234 -16.36 -1.56 18.61
CA THR A 234 -15.67 -0.98 19.77
C THR A 234 -16.16 -1.54 21.10
N ASP A 235 -17.45 -1.64 21.31
CA ASP A 235 -17.99 -2.03 22.62
C ASP A 235 -17.67 -3.48 22.98
N HIS A 236 -17.50 -4.36 21.98
CA HIS A 236 -17.31 -5.80 22.21
C HIS A 236 -15.91 -6.34 21.92
N MET A 237 -15.15 -5.75 20.99
CA MET A 237 -13.84 -6.31 20.58
C MET A 237 -12.67 -5.64 21.26
N LEU A 238 -12.79 -4.35 21.52
CA LEU A 238 -11.68 -3.56 22.00
C LEU A 238 -11.26 -3.89 23.45
N PRO A 239 -12.18 -4.18 24.38
CA PRO A 239 -11.83 -4.74 25.69
C PRO A 239 -11.01 -6.04 25.58
N LEU A 240 -11.33 -6.91 24.61
CA LEU A 240 -10.66 -8.20 24.41
C LEU A 240 -9.25 -8.05 23.79
N PHE A 241 -9.05 -7.06 22.93
CA PHE A 241 -7.72 -6.72 22.41
C PHE A 241 -6.84 -6.06 23.48
N ILE A 242 -7.41 -5.16 24.30
CA ILE A 242 -6.70 -4.50 25.42
C ILE A 242 -6.27 -5.50 26.47
N GLU A 243 -7.15 -6.39 26.92
CA GLU A 243 -6.84 -7.43 27.91
C GLU A 243 -5.68 -8.33 27.43
N ARG A 244 -5.66 -8.63 26.13
CA ARG A 244 -4.64 -9.49 25.55
C ARG A 244 -3.29 -8.78 25.35
N VAL A 245 -3.28 -7.49 25.02
CA VAL A 245 -2.07 -6.66 24.95
C VAL A 245 -1.48 -6.45 26.35
N ARG A 246 -2.33 -6.22 27.36
CA ARG A 246 -1.92 -6.16 28.77
C ARG A 246 -1.23 -7.46 29.23
N ALA A 247 -1.76 -8.62 28.83
CA ALA A 247 -1.16 -9.92 29.11
C ALA A 247 0.13 -10.24 28.31
N MET A 248 0.51 -9.40 27.36
CA MET A 248 1.76 -9.54 26.59
C MET A 248 2.86 -8.57 27.04
N ILE A 249 2.54 -7.63 27.95
CA ILE A 249 3.52 -6.79 28.63
C ILE A 249 3.98 -7.59 29.86
N PRO A 250 5.28 -7.93 30.01
CA PRO A 250 5.76 -8.57 31.22
C PRO A 250 5.39 -7.69 32.42
N SER A 251 4.69 -8.28 33.40
CA SER A 251 4.47 -7.62 34.68
C SER A 251 5.82 -7.51 35.38
N SER A 252 6.48 -6.37 35.25
CA SER A 252 7.64 -6.05 36.08
C SER A 252 7.13 -5.67 37.47
N SER A 253 6.84 -6.69 38.27
CA SER A 253 6.62 -6.54 39.70
C SER A 253 7.30 -7.70 40.40
N ASN A 254 8.51 -7.46 40.89
CA ASN A 254 9.01 -8.01 42.14
C ASN A 254 9.98 -6.97 42.72
N GLN A 255 9.41 -6.02 43.47
CA GLN A 255 10.14 -5.46 44.60
C GLN A 255 10.16 -6.54 45.68
N SER A 256 11.35 -7.07 45.94
CA SER A 256 11.66 -7.68 47.24
C SER A 256 12.65 -6.76 47.93
N ASN A 257 12.17 -6.14 49.01
CA ASN A 257 12.96 -5.42 50.00
C ASN A 257 14.00 -6.35 50.63
N THR A 258 15.22 -5.86 50.80
CA THR A 258 16.09 -6.25 51.92
C THR A 258 16.80 -5.00 52.44
N VAL A 259 16.47 -4.68 53.69
CA VAL A 259 17.09 -3.66 54.55
C VAL A 259 18.40 -4.20 55.11
N ALA A 260 19.46 -3.38 55.13
CA ALA A 260 20.54 -3.45 56.11
C ALA A 260 21.26 -2.07 56.20
N ASP A 261 21.15 -1.47 57.39
CA ASP A 261 22.11 -0.62 58.15
C ASP A 261 23.46 -0.24 57.50
N SER A 262 24.10 0.92 57.72
CA SER A 262 23.95 2.16 58.53
C SER A 262 25.14 3.09 58.07
N PRO A 263 25.62 4.16 58.76
CA PRO A 263 25.12 5.54 58.71
C PRO A 263 26.20 6.65 58.42
N SER A 264 25.71 7.89 58.24
CA SER A 264 26.31 9.18 58.67
C SER A 264 27.52 9.83 57.94
N SER A 265 27.31 11.06 57.41
CA SER A 265 28.04 12.30 57.77
C SER A 265 27.47 13.52 57.00
N VAL A 266 26.59 14.35 57.59
CA VAL A 266 26.79 15.77 58.03
C VAL A 266 27.41 16.69 56.94
N ALA A 267 26.61 17.40 56.11
CA ALA A 267 26.10 18.80 56.21
C ALA A 267 27.08 19.91 55.70
N PRO A 268 26.68 21.18 55.42
CA PRO A 268 25.42 21.75 54.88
C PRO A 268 25.60 22.84 53.76
N MET A 269 24.46 23.35 53.28
CA MET A 269 24.16 24.56 52.46
C MET A 269 25.15 25.75 52.49
N VAL A 270 25.21 26.54 51.39
CA VAL A 270 24.96 28.00 51.41
C VAL A 270 24.65 28.56 50.00
N ASN A 271 23.78 29.58 50.04
CA ASN A 271 23.08 30.37 49.04
C ASN A 271 23.91 31.14 48.00
N ALA A 272 23.22 31.57 46.94
CA ALA A 272 23.60 32.65 46.00
C ALA A 272 23.72 34.03 46.69
N PRO A 273 24.35 35.02 46.02
CA PRO A 273 23.55 36.14 45.49
C PRO A 273 24.03 36.75 44.15
N THR A 274 23.06 37.02 43.27
CA THR A 274 22.60 38.33 42.72
C THR A 274 23.56 39.46 42.29
N ASP A 275 23.35 39.88 41.03
CA ASP A 275 23.36 41.22 40.38
C ASP A 275 24.63 42.08 40.14
N GLY A 276 24.60 42.74 38.97
CA GLY A 276 25.34 43.96 38.63
C GLY A 276 26.12 43.85 37.31
N ASN A 277 25.48 43.93 36.13
CA ASN A 277 25.09 45.14 35.39
C ASN A 277 26.25 45.86 34.66
N ILE A 278 25.87 46.50 33.56
CA ILE A 278 26.46 47.60 32.79
C ILE A 278 27.45 47.31 31.65
N ASP A 279 26.89 47.60 30.47
CA ASP A 279 27.40 48.52 29.44
C ASP A 279 28.60 48.13 28.58
N GLY A 280 28.35 48.16 27.28
CA GLY A 280 29.14 49.08 26.47
C GLY A 280 29.39 48.68 25.03
N VAL A 281 28.62 49.31 24.15
CA VAL A 281 29.16 50.00 22.95
C VAL A 281 29.59 49.10 21.77
N HIS A 282 28.65 49.06 20.82
CA HIS A 282 28.79 49.49 19.42
C HIS A 282 29.83 48.87 18.47
N SER A 283 29.23 48.53 17.32
CA SER A 283 29.72 48.82 15.96
C SER A 283 30.85 47.95 15.46
N SER A 284 30.92 47.57 14.19
CA SER A 284 30.07 47.70 13.01
C SER A 284 30.92 47.06 11.91
N GLY A 285 30.26 46.64 10.84
CA GLY A 285 30.89 46.58 9.53
C GLY A 285 31.31 45.16 9.18
N SER A 286 30.54 44.47 8.35
CA SER A 286 30.40 44.70 6.90
C SER A 286 31.27 43.65 6.21
N ASP A 287 30.63 42.71 5.51
CA ASP A 287 30.39 42.76 4.06
C ASP A 287 31.68 42.28 3.35
N ASP A 288 31.69 41.50 2.29
CA ASP A 288 30.68 41.30 1.27
C ASP A 288 31.09 40.07 0.42
N GLN A 289 30.09 39.50 -0.24
CA GLN A 289 30.10 38.87 -1.57
C GLN A 289 31.32 38.09 -2.10
N SER A 290 31.08 36.82 -2.45
CA SER A 290 30.80 36.39 -3.85
C SER A 290 30.22 34.98 -3.87
#